data_AF-A0AAP9RHG3-F1
#
_entry.id   AF-A0AAP9RHG3-F1
#
_cell.length_a   1.000
_cell.length_b   1.000
_cell.length_c   1.000
_cell.angle_alpha   90.00
_cell.angle_beta   90.00
_cell.angle_gamma   90.00
#
_symmetry.space_group_name_H-M   'P 1'
#
loop_
_entity.id
_entity.type
_entity.pdbx_description
1 polymer ?
#
loop_
_entity_poly.entity_id
_entity_poly.type
_entity_poly.pdbx_seq_one_letter_code
_entity_poly.pdbx_strand_id
1 'polypeptide(L)'
;MNDFCEKCELNESIKEEKNLLNNAIVEKNNNLLDENIIKISQYIDKMIYDCIKCKIRLVDINNEKVSLDSIFGIHSTFYYYGEQHLFINMYNYIKKGIENNEIIYLFVEDNIYNKLLKVLNENNVCVDDIQFRNVKPLIQGNRDGGLKSLKNEIYKISLEDEVKKYNGIRWIGQPSYAIKLNSQDAFLNFEKNLDMALKDTNASLLCIYDVNDYMDGGNIINKKVIEESLETHSYILKDDYLQALA
;
A
#
# COMPACT_ATOMS: atom_id res chain seq x y z
N MET A 1 0.71 -14.58 -23.51
CA MET A 1 0.96 -13.13 -23.27
C MET A 1 0.33 -12.40 -24.44
N ASN A 2 -0.57 -11.45 -24.21
CA ASN A 2 -1.28 -10.78 -25.32
C ASN A 2 -0.31 -9.87 -26.10
N ASP A 3 -0.23 -10.04 -27.43
CA ASP A 3 0.58 -9.27 -28.40
C ASP A 3 0.47 -7.73 -28.27
N PHE A 4 -0.53 -7.22 -27.55
CA PHE A 4 -0.71 -5.79 -27.29
C PHE A 4 0.29 -5.21 -26.28
N CYS A 5 0.77 -6.00 -25.32
CA CYS A 5 1.70 -5.50 -24.29
C CYS A 5 3.13 -5.36 -24.82
N GLU A 6 3.53 -6.18 -25.80
CA GLU A 6 4.86 -6.10 -26.42
C GLU A 6 5.05 -4.82 -27.27
N LYS A 7 3.94 -4.14 -27.62
CA LYS A 7 3.93 -2.85 -28.31
C LYS A 7 3.69 -1.65 -27.38
N CYS A 8 3.53 -1.90 -26.08
CA CYS A 8 3.22 -0.86 -25.11
C CYS A 8 4.53 -0.29 -24.53
N GLU A 9 4.84 0.97 -24.86
CA GLU A 9 6.03 1.67 -24.37
C GLU A 9 5.93 2.07 -22.89
N LEU A 10 4.77 1.87 -22.23
CA LEU A 10 4.54 2.32 -20.85
C LEU A 10 5.54 1.77 -19.83
N ASN A 11 6.01 0.53 -19.98
CA ASN A 11 7.01 0.00 -19.04
C ASN A 11 8.34 0.77 -19.13
N GLU A 12 8.77 1.12 -20.34
CA GLU A 12 9.98 1.92 -20.54
C GLU A 12 9.75 3.36 -20.10
N SER A 13 8.60 3.96 -20.42
CA SER A 13 8.26 5.30 -19.94
C SER A 13 8.19 5.38 -18.41
N ILE A 14 7.68 4.36 -17.70
CA ILE A 14 7.70 4.31 -16.22
C ILE A 14 9.14 4.28 -15.69
N LYS A 15 10.05 3.55 -16.35
CA LYS A 15 11.48 3.53 -15.99
C LYS A 15 12.13 4.89 -16.22
N GLU A 16 11.83 5.54 -17.34
CA GLU A 16 12.32 6.88 -17.67
C GLU A 16 11.83 7.91 -16.64
N GLU A 17 10.55 7.91 -16.30
CA GLU A 17 9.98 8.80 -15.29
C GLU A 17 10.54 8.53 -13.90
N LYS A 18 10.80 7.27 -13.53
CA LYS A 18 11.54 6.94 -12.29
C LYS A 18 12.93 7.57 -12.28
N ASN A 19 13.64 7.54 -13.41
CA ASN A 19 14.97 8.15 -13.49
C ASN A 19 14.89 9.68 -13.39
N LEU A 20 13.87 10.29 -14.02
CA LEU A 20 13.56 11.72 -13.86
C LEU A 20 13.26 12.07 -12.40
N LEU A 21 12.44 11.26 -11.71
CA LEU A 21 12.15 11.41 -10.29
C LEU A 21 13.44 11.40 -9.46
N ASN A 22 14.30 10.40 -9.65
CA ASN A 22 15.56 10.28 -8.91
C ASN A 22 16.49 11.47 -9.15
N ASN A 23 16.59 11.93 -10.40
CA ASN A 23 17.41 13.10 -10.73
C ASN A 23 16.85 14.37 -10.09
N ALA A 24 15.53 14.58 -10.17
CA ALA A 24 14.86 15.72 -9.54
C ALA A 24 15.06 15.73 -8.02
N ILE A 25 15.00 14.56 -7.36
CA ILE A 25 15.29 14.42 -5.93
C ILE A 25 16.70 14.90 -5.60
N VAL A 26 17.71 14.49 -6.38
CA VAL A 26 19.10 14.94 -6.19
C VAL A 26 19.23 16.46 -6.40
N GLU A 27 18.63 17.01 -7.45
CA GLU A 27 18.63 18.45 -7.73
C GLU A 27 17.95 19.28 -6.63
N LYS A 28 16.96 18.70 -5.95
CA LYS A 28 16.24 19.30 -4.82
C LYS A 28 16.87 18.97 -3.46
N ASN A 29 18.14 18.56 -3.42
CA ASN A 29 18.86 18.22 -2.20
C ASN A 29 18.17 17.14 -1.35
N ASN A 30 17.57 16.15 -2.01
CA ASN A 30 16.80 15.06 -1.40
C ASN A 30 15.49 15.47 -0.72
N ASN A 31 14.94 16.65 -1.04
CA ASN A 31 13.61 17.04 -0.55
C ASN A 31 12.50 16.27 -1.29
N LEU A 32 12.05 15.14 -0.73
CA LEU A 32 10.97 14.32 -1.31
C LEU A 32 9.61 15.03 -1.39
N LEU A 33 9.44 16.14 -0.68
CA LEU A 33 8.18 16.88 -0.57
C LEU A 33 8.15 18.13 -1.46
N ASP A 34 9.15 18.32 -2.33
CA ASP A 34 9.10 19.37 -3.34
C ASP A 34 7.92 19.15 -4.30
N GLU A 35 7.19 20.22 -4.63
CA GLU A 35 6.00 20.12 -5.49
C GLU A 35 6.27 19.46 -6.85
N ASN A 36 7.46 19.66 -7.43
CA ASN A 36 7.80 19.02 -8.70
C ASN A 36 8.04 17.52 -8.54
N ILE A 37 8.63 17.11 -7.41
CA ILE A 37 8.86 15.70 -7.09
C ILE A 37 7.52 14.99 -6.87
N ILE A 38 6.59 15.62 -6.15
CA ILE A 38 5.23 15.11 -5.96
C ILE A 38 4.51 14.98 -7.31
N LYS A 39 4.61 15.98 -8.20
CA LYS A 39 3.99 15.91 -9.54
C LYS A 39 4.53 14.76 -10.39
N ILE A 40 5.84 14.51 -10.36
CA ILE A 40 6.43 13.37 -11.09
C ILE A 40 5.94 12.05 -10.47
N SER A 41 5.91 11.96 -9.14
CA SER A 41 5.37 10.80 -8.41
C SER A 41 3.93 10.48 -8.82
N GLN A 42 3.04 11.49 -8.80
CA GLN A 42 1.64 11.35 -9.24
C GLN A 42 1.51 10.94 -10.71
N TYR A 43 2.43 11.38 -11.57
CA TYR A 43 2.44 10.98 -12.98
C TYR A 43 2.82 9.49 -13.12
N ILE A 44 3.81 9.02 -12.36
CA ILE A 44 4.17 7.60 -12.28
C ILE A 44 2.97 6.76 -11.79
N ASP A 45 2.23 7.21 -10.77
CA ASP A 45 1.02 6.52 -10.29
C ASP A 45 -0.02 6.29 -11.39
N LYS A 46 -0.24 7.30 -12.22
CA LYS A 46 -1.16 7.22 -13.34
C LYS A 46 -0.68 6.17 -14.36
N MET A 47 0.60 6.23 -14.74
CA MET A 47 1.17 5.32 -15.73
C MET A 47 1.19 3.86 -15.26
N ILE A 48 1.56 3.63 -14.00
CA ILE A 48 1.52 2.30 -13.38
C ILE A 48 0.12 1.75 -13.45
N TYR A 49 -0.88 2.55 -13.07
CA TYR A 49 -2.26 2.12 -13.06
C TYR A 49 -2.79 1.82 -14.47
N ASP A 50 -2.49 2.69 -15.45
CA ASP A 50 -2.84 2.46 -16.86
C ASP A 50 -2.20 1.16 -17.39
N CYS A 51 -0.96 0.86 -16.99
CA CYS A 51 -0.27 -0.40 -17.34
C CYS A 51 -0.95 -1.62 -16.71
N ILE A 52 -1.27 -1.57 -15.41
CA ILE A 52 -1.95 -2.64 -14.68
C ILE A 52 -3.33 -2.93 -15.30
N LYS A 53 -4.12 -1.88 -15.55
CA LYS A 53 -5.45 -2.00 -16.19
C LYS A 53 -5.38 -2.60 -17.59
N CYS A 54 -4.47 -2.10 -18.42
CA CYS A 54 -4.30 -2.57 -19.78
C CYS A 54 -4.04 -4.09 -19.82
N LYS A 55 -3.18 -4.59 -18.92
CA LYS A 55 -2.81 -6.00 -18.86
C LYS A 55 -3.96 -6.90 -18.39
N ILE A 56 -4.93 -6.36 -17.65
CA ILE A 56 -5.90 -7.17 -16.90
C ILE A 56 -7.34 -7.01 -17.42
N ARG A 57 -7.65 -6.01 -18.25
CA ARG A 57 -9.02 -5.75 -18.78
C ARG A 57 -10.08 -5.72 -17.66
N LEU A 58 -9.80 -5.05 -16.53
CA LEU A 58 -10.67 -5.06 -15.35
C LEU A 58 -10.87 -3.69 -14.69
N VAL A 59 -12.03 -3.62 -14.02
CA VAL A 59 -12.58 -2.64 -13.08
C VAL A 59 -12.71 -1.20 -13.59
N ASP A 60 -13.96 -0.75 -13.77
CA ASP A 60 -14.25 0.68 -13.94
C ASP A 60 -13.76 1.43 -12.69
N ILE A 61 -13.22 2.64 -12.85
CA ILE A 61 -12.97 3.49 -11.68
C ILE A 61 -14.29 4.14 -11.34
N ASN A 62 -14.72 3.99 -10.10
CA ASN A 62 -15.70 4.92 -9.55
C ASN A 62 -14.99 6.24 -9.27
N ASN A 63 -15.56 7.36 -9.71
CA ASN A 63 -15.01 8.69 -9.46
C ASN A 63 -15.15 9.13 -7.98
N GLU A 64 -15.71 8.28 -7.13
CA GLU A 64 -15.76 8.48 -5.69
C GLU A 64 -14.35 8.55 -5.09
N LYS A 65 -14.12 9.64 -4.34
CA LYS A 65 -12.88 9.92 -3.63
C LYS A 65 -13.18 10.02 -2.15
N VAL A 66 -12.35 9.37 -1.35
CA VAL A 66 -12.42 9.39 0.10
C VAL A 66 -11.19 10.09 0.65
N SER A 67 -11.41 11.08 1.53
CA SER A 67 -10.31 11.73 2.26
C SER A 67 -9.61 10.73 3.18
N LEU A 68 -8.30 10.88 3.33
CA LEU A 68 -7.50 10.12 4.29
C LEU A 68 -7.90 10.36 5.77
N ASP A 69 -8.77 11.34 6.04
CA ASP A 69 -9.39 11.61 7.36
C ASP A 69 -10.36 10.52 7.85
N SER A 70 -10.97 9.77 6.94
CA SER A 70 -12.12 8.90 7.25
C SER A 70 -12.03 7.55 6.53
N ILE A 71 -10.96 6.79 6.80
CA ILE A 71 -10.68 5.54 6.06
C ILE A 71 -10.89 4.26 6.87
N PHE A 72 -11.48 4.35 8.06
CA PHE A 72 -11.76 3.15 8.87
C PHE A 72 -12.68 2.17 8.13
N GLY A 73 -12.37 0.89 8.27
CA GLY A 73 -13.03 -0.20 7.56
C GLY A 73 -12.64 -0.36 6.10
N ILE A 74 -11.66 0.41 5.61
CA ILE A 74 -11.22 0.33 4.21
C ILE A 74 -10.01 -0.61 4.06
N HIS A 75 -10.10 -1.48 3.07
CA HIS A 75 -8.99 -2.26 2.51
C HIS A 75 -8.54 -1.63 1.18
N SER A 76 -7.34 -1.04 1.17
CA SER A 76 -6.84 -0.23 0.06
C SER A 76 -5.50 -0.73 -0.48
N THR A 77 -5.22 -0.44 -1.74
CA THR A 77 -3.97 -0.83 -2.42
C THR A 77 -3.18 0.40 -2.87
N PHE A 78 -1.86 0.26 -2.93
CA PHE A 78 -0.97 1.20 -3.58
C PHE A 78 0.08 0.44 -4.41
N TYR A 79 0.28 0.87 -5.64
CA TYR A 79 1.17 0.23 -6.61
C TYR A 79 2.39 1.11 -6.84
N TYR A 80 3.51 0.77 -6.23
CA TYR A 80 4.71 1.60 -6.27
C TYR A 80 5.77 1.07 -7.25
N TYR A 81 6.70 1.94 -7.65
CA TYR A 81 7.81 1.60 -8.54
C TYR A 81 9.10 2.25 -8.07
N GLY A 82 9.88 1.50 -7.28
CA GLY A 82 11.09 1.98 -6.61
C GLY A 82 10.85 2.66 -5.27
N GLU A 83 11.91 2.73 -4.44
CA GLU A 83 11.83 3.18 -3.05
C GLU A 83 11.41 4.65 -2.91
N GLN A 84 11.92 5.55 -3.75
CA GLN A 84 11.58 6.98 -3.65
C GLN A 84 10.10 7.23 -3.92
N HIS A 85 9.56 6.57 -4.95
CA HIS A 85 8.15 6.62 -5.27
C HIS A 85 7.28 6.11 -4.10
N LEU A 86 7.72 5.01 -3.46
CA LEU A 86 7.07 4.49 -2.25
C LEU A 86 7.07 5.52 -1.11
N PHE A 87 8.23 6.10 -0.79
CA PHE A 87 8.37 6.98 0.38
C PHE A 87 7.59 8.30 0.25
N ILE A 88 7.52 8.88 -0.96
CA ILE A 88 6.70 10.08 -1.22
C ILE A 88 5.24 9.82 -0.86
N ASN A 89 4.67 8.72 -1.36
CA ASN A 89 3.27 8.38 -1.12
C ASN A 89 3.00 7.92 0.33
N MET A 90 3.92 7.16 0.93
CA MET A 90 3.78 6.75 2.33
C MET A 90 3.85 7.94 3.29
N TYR A 91 4.61 8.98 2.96
CA TYR A 91 4.70 10.18 3.80
C TYR A 91 3.33 10.79 4.05
N ASN A 92 2.57 11.11 2.99
CA ASN A 92 1.25 11.74 3.12
C ASN A 92 0.26 10.82 3.85
N TYR A 93 0.27 9.53 3.51
CA TYR A 93 -0.63 8.55 4.13
C TYR A 93 -0.40 8.37 5.65
N ILE A 94 0.87 8.30 6.07
CA ILE A 94 1.27 8.14 7.48
C ILE A 94 1.05 9.43 8.26
N LYS A 95 1.51 10.57 7.72
CA LYS A 95 1.36 11.88 8.37
C LYS A 95 -0.10 12.15 8.71
N LYS A 96 -1.02 11.82 7.79
CA LYS A 96 -2.45 12.01 8.01
C LYS A 96 -3.01 11.12 9.11
N GLY A 97 -2.58 9.86 9.20
CA GLY A 97 -2.95 8.98 10.31
C GLY A 97 -2.49 9.52 11.67
N ILE A 98 -1.27 10.06 11.75
CA ILE A 98 -0.75 10.68 12.98
C ILE A 98 -1.56 11.94 13.34
N GLU A 99 -1.87 12.81 12.37
CA GLU A 99 -2.74 13.98 12.58
C GLU A 99 -4.13 13.60 13.10
N ASN A 100 -4.63 12.43 12.72
CA ASN A 100 -5.90 11.87 13.19
C ASN A 100 -5.80 11.13 14.53
N ASN A 101 -4.64 11.15 15.20
CA ASN A 101 -4.38 10.38 16.42
C ASN A 101 -4.62 8.87 16.23
N GLU A 102 -4.15 8.31 15.13
CA GLU A 102 -4.18 6.87 14.84
C GLU A 102 -2.81 6.24 15.12
N ILE A 103 -2.79 5.00 15.62
CA ILE A 103 -1.53 4.24 15.70
C ILE A 103 -1.20 3.69 14.32
N ILE A 104 0.04 3.85 13.88
CA ILE A 104 0.51 3.39 12.58
C ILE A 104 1.22 2.07 12.77
N TYR A 105 0.71 1.03 12.12
CA TYR A 105 1.33 -0.28 12.15
C TYR A 105 1.93 -0.63 10.79
N LEU A 106 3.24 -0.86 10.76
CA LEU A 106 3.99 -1.22 9.56
C LEU A 106 4.34 -2.71 9.57
N PHE A 107 4.01 -3.41 8.49
CA PHE A 107 4.51 -4.74 8.20
C PHE A 107 5.25 -4.74 6.86
N VAL A 108 6.50 -4.32 6.90
CA VAL A 108 7.37 -4.16 5.73
C VAL A 108 8.75 -4.75 6.06
N GLU A 109 9.57 -5.00 5.05
CA GLU A 109 10.96 -5.44 5.25
C GLU A 109 11.76 -4.43 6.10
N ASP A 110 12.66 -4.91 6.96
CA ASP A 110 13.44 -4.10 7.91
C ASP A 110 14.16 -2.91 7.22
N ASN A 111 14.70 -3.11 6.02
CA ASN A 111 15.35 -2.05 5.26
C ASN A 111 14.38 -0.94 4.86
N ILE A 112 13.16 -1.30 4.42
CA ILE A 112 12.12 -0.32 4.08
C ILE A 112 11.63 0.38 5.33
N TYR A 113 11.38 -0.36 6.41
CA TYR A 113 10.97 0.19 7.70
C TYR A 113 11.94 1.27 8.19
N ASN A 114 13.22 0.93 8.29
CA ASN A 114 14.25 1.85 8.78
C ASN A 114 14.43 3.09 7.88
N LYS A 115 14.40 2.91 6.55
CA LYS A 115 14.50 4.03 5.61
C LYS A 115 13.28 4.96 5.69
N LEU A 116 12.08 4.40 5.79
CA LEU A 116 10.85 5.17 5.90
C LEU A 116 10.81 5.99 7.19
N LEU A 117 11.15 5.38 8.34
CA LEU A 117 11.25 6.11 9.61
C LEU A 117 12.26 7.26 9.53
N LYS A 118 13.40 7.04 8.87
CA LYS A 118 14.41 8.08 8.65
C LYS A 118 13.82 9.24 7.83
N VAL A 119 13.17 8.95 6.71
CA VAL A 119 12.52 9.97 5.86
C VAL A 119 11.46 10.77 6.64
N LEU A 120 10.62 10.09 7.42
CA LEU A 120 9.58 10.73 8.24
C LEU A 120 10.20 11.67 9.28
N ASN A 121 11.21 11.20 10.00
CA ASN A 121 11.88 11.98 11.04
C ASN A 121 12.63 13.19 10.46
N GLU A 122 13.32 13.04 9.32
CA GLU A 122 13.98 14.15 8.60
C GLU A 122 12.99 15.23 8.15
N ASN A 123 11.71 14.88 8.02
CA ASN A 123 10.62 15.79 7.66
C ASN A 123 9.71 16.16 8.86
N ASN A 124 10.22 16.04 10.08
CA ASN A 124 9.55 16.43 11.34
C ASN A 124 8.23 15.69 11.63
N VAL A 125 8.06 14.47 11.12
CA VAL A 125 6.96 13.59 11.52
C VAL A 125 7.40 12.80 12.75
N CYS A 126 6.60 12.86 13.83
CA CYS A 126 6.85 12.08 15.03
C CYS A 126 6.66 10.59 14.73
N VAL A 127 7.69 9.78 15.01
CA VAL A 127 7.68 8.34 14.70
C VAL A 127 7.31 7.47 15.90
N ASP A 128 7.04 8.06 17.07
CA ASP A 128 6.73 7.33 18.31
C ASP A 128 5.44 6.51 18.19
N ASP A 129 4.49 6.99 17.37
CA ASP A 129 3.22 6.34 17.09
C ASP A 129 3.29 5.35 15.91
N ILE A 130 4.50 5.06 15.42
CA ILE A 130 4.75 4.12 14.32
C ILE A 130 5.45 2.87 14.84
N GLN A 131 4.76 1.74 14.76
CA GLN A 131 5.27 0.47 15.29
C GLN A 131 5.30 -0.61 14.23
N PHE A 132 6.32 -1.47 14.28
CA PHE A 132 6.30 -2.70 13.51
C PHE A 132 5.27 -3.66 14.09
N ARG A 133 4.36 -4.18 13.26
CA ARG A 133 3.37 -5.17 13.68
C ARG A 133 3.33 -6.32 12.69
N ASN A 134 3.63 -7.53 13.16
CA ASN A 134 3.60 -8.71 12.31
C ASN A 134 2.16 -9.07 11.91
N VAL A 135 1.89 -9.26 10.61
CA VAL A 135 0.56 -9.70 10.11
C VAL A 135 0.38 -11.22 10.14
N LYS A 136 1.43 -12.00 10.46
CA LYS A 136 1.36 -13.46 10.55
C LYS A 136 0.22 -13.96 11.44
N PRO A 137 -0.09 -13.37 12.61
CA PRO A 137 -1.25 -13.76 13.42
C PRO A 137 -2.58 -13.58 12.66
N LEU A 138 -2.72 -12.51 11.86
CA LEU A 138 -3.93 -12.26 11.06
C LEU A 138 -4.08 -13.31 9.94
N ILE A 139 -3.00 -13.60 9.23
CA ILE A 139 -2.97 -14.63 8.18
C ILE A 139 -3.27 -16.02 8.78
N GLN A 140 -2.66 -16.34 9.92
CA GLN A 140 -2.88 -17.59 10.62
C GLN A 140 -4.32 -17.71 11.14
N GLY A 141 -4.87 -16.64 11.73
CA GLY A 141 -6.27 -16.59 12.17
C GLY A 141 -7.23 -16.84 11.00
N ASN A 142 -6.99 -16.21 9.84
CA ASN A 142 -7.77 -16.49 8.64
C ASN A 142 -7.64 -17.95 8.17
N ARG A 143 -6.43 -18.51 8.20
CA ARG A 143 -6.19 -19.90 7.84
C ARG A 143 -6.93 -20.88 8.74
N ASP A 144 -6.98 -20.61 10.05
CA ASP A 144 -7.52 -21.54 11.05
C ASP A 144 -9.04 -21.50 11.15
N GLY A 145 -9.67 -20.36 10.84
CA GLY A 145 -11.14 -20.23 10.96
C GLY A 145 -11.80 -19.20 10.04
N GLY A 146 -11.13 -18.83 8.95
CA GLY A 146 -11.64 -17.92 7.93
C GLY A 146 -11.95 -16.52 8.48
N LEU A 147 -12.92 -15.87 7.84
CA LEU A 147 -13.38 -14.51 8.17
C LEU A 147 -13.68 -14.31 9.66
N LYS A 148 -14.32 -15.29 10.32
CA LYS A 148 -14.70 -15.17 11.74
C LYS A 148 -13.47 -15.05 12.63
N SER A 149 -12.48 -15.92 12.43
CA SER A 149 -11.24 -15.88 13.20
C SER A 149 -10.42 -14.64 12.88
N LEU A 150 -10.37 -14.21 11.61
CA LEU A 150 -9.72 -12.96 11.23
C LEU A 150 -10.33 -11.75 11.94
N LYS A 151 -11.67 -11.62 11.95
CA LYS A 151 -12.38 -10.57 12.70
C LYS A 151 -12.04 -10.59 14.19
N ASN A 152 -11.97 -11.78 14.78
CA ASN A 152 -11.61 -11.91 16.18
C ASN A 152 -10.17 -11.46 16.45
N GLU A 153 -9.21 -11.75 15.56
CA GLU A 153 -7.83 -11.28 15.72
C GLU A 153 -7.73 -9.76 15.60
N ILE A 154 -8.41 -9.14 14.63
CA ILE A 154 -8.47 -7.67 14.50
C ILE A 154 -9.10 -7.05 15.75
N TYR A 155 -10.19 -7.64 16.25
CA TYR A 155 -10.86 -7.17 17.47
C TYR A 155 -9.98 -7.32 18.72
N LYS A 156 -9.21 -8.41 18.85
CA LYS A 156 -8.27 -8.56 19.97
C LYS A 156 -7.22 -7.45 19.97
N ILE A 157 -6.69 -7.10 18.80
CA ILE A 157 -5.69 -6.03 18.67
C ILE A 157 -6.30 -4.68 19.06
N SER A 158 -7.56 -4.40 18.68
CA SER A 158 -8.22 -3.16 19.09
C SER A 158 -8.53 -3.06 20.59
N LEU A 159 -8.47 -4.17 21.32
CA LEU A 159 -8.62 -4.21 22.77
C LEU A 159 -7.31 -4.03 23.55
N GLU A 160 -6.16 -3.95 22.88
CA GLU A 160 -4.87 -3.74 23.52
C GLU A 160 -4.79 -2.33 24.14
N ASP A 161 -4.20 -2.22 25.33
CA ASP A 161 -4.18 -0.95 26.08
C ASP A 161 -3.36 0.14 25.39
N GLU A 162 -2.41 -0.24 24.54
CA GLU A 162 -1.68 0.69 23.67
C GLU A 162 -2.62 1.29 22.61
N VAL A 163 -3.45 0.47 21.97
CA VAL A 163 -4.34 0.88 20.88
C VAL A 163 -5.47 1.76 21.39
N LYS A 164 -5.99 1.51 22.60
CA LYS A 164 -7.10 2.28 23.20
C LYS A 164 -6.80 3.78 23.40
N LYS A 165 -5.54 4.20 23.30
CA LYS A 165 -5.12 5.62 23.40
C LYS A 165 -5.33 6.38 22.09
N TYR A 166 -5.54 5.66 20.99
CA TYR A 166 -5.67 6.18 19.64
C TYR A 166 -7.12 6.07 19.15
N ASN A 167 -7.45 6.85 18.12
CA ASN A 167 -8.76 6.83 17.49
C ASN A 167 -8.99 5.56 16.66
N GLY A 168 -7.92 4.93 16.20
CA GLY A 168 -7.93 3.71 15.40
C GLY A 168 -6.54 3.26 14.98
N ILE A 169 -6.51 2.24 14.12
CA ILE A 169 -5.30 1.63 13.58
C ILE A 169 -5.20 1.93 12.08
N ARG A 170 -4.05 2.44 11.63
CA ARG A 170 -3.70 2.52 10.21
C ARG A 170 -2.61 1.52 9.89
N TRP A 171 -3.01 0.37 9.36
CA TRP A 171 -2.08 -0.67 8.92
C TRP A 171 -1.53 -0.40 7.54
N ILE A 172 -0.24 -0.66 7.36
CA ILE A 172 0.42 -0.71 6.06
C ILE A 172 1.16 -2.04 5.97
N GLY A 173 0.76 -2.88 5.02
CA GLY A 173 1.35 -4.19 4.77
C GLY A 173 2.07 -4.24 3.44
N GLN A 174 3.25 -4.86 3.39
CA GLN A 174 3.96 -5.17 2.16
C GLN A 174 3.65 -6.61 1.72
N PRO A 175 2.82 -6.81 0.67
CA PRO A 175 2.45 -8.14 0.16
C PRO A 175 3.66 -9.02 -0.15
N SER A 176 4.72 -8.47 -0.76
CA SER A 176 5.92 -9.26 -1.09
C SER A 176 6.57 -9.85 0.16
N TYR A 177 6.61 -9.11 1.26
CA TYR A 177 7.14 -9.58 2.53
C TYR A 177 6.21 -10.61 3.20
N ALA A 178 4.89 -10.37 3.16
CA ALA A 178 3.88 -11.31 3.66
C ALA A 178 3.92 -12.66 2.93
N ILE A 179 4.06 -12.64 1.60
CA ILE A 179 4.17 -13.82 0.75
C ILE A 179 5.44 -14.60 1.08
N LYS A 180 6.60 -13.92 1.19
CA LYS A 180 7.89 -14.55 1.55
C LYS A 180 7.83 -15.31 2.88
N LEU A 181 7.12 -14.76 3.88
CA LEU A 181 7.05 -15.32 5.22
C LEU A 181 5.97 -16.41 5.41
N ASN A 182 5.08 -16.58 4.44
CA ASN A 182 3.98 -17.53 4.50
C ASN A 182 3.96 -18.35 3.21
N SER A 183 3.02 -18.06 2.32
CA SER A 183 2.99 -18.51 0.94
C SER A 183 2.06 -17.57 0.15
N GLN A 184 2.17 -17.59 -1.18
CA GLN A 184 1.28 -16.80 -2.02
C GLN A 184 -0.20 -17.17 -1.79
N ASP A 185 -0.53 -18.46 -1.74
CA ASP A 185 -1.91 -18.89 -1.55
C ASP A 185 -2.45 -18.55 -0.15
N ALA A 186 -1.63 -18.62 0.89
CA ALA A 186 -2.04 -18.21 2.24
C ALA A 186 -2.33 -16.71 2.31
N PHE A 187 -1.48 -15.90 1.68
CA PHE A 187 -1.67 -14.45 1.60
C PHE A 187 -2.94 -14.08 0.81
N LEU A 188 -3.12 -14.65 -0.38
CA LEU A 188 -4.27 -14.34 -1.24
C LEU A 188 -5.62 -14.79 -0.63
N ASN A 189 -5.64 -15.92 0.07
CA ASN A 189 -6.83 -16.34 0.83
C ASN A 189 -7.13 -15.43 2.04
N PHE A 190 -6.10 -14.78 2.60
CA PHE A 190 -6.26 -13.76 3.63
C PHE A 190 -6.84 -12.46 3.06
N GLU A 191 -6.31 -11.96 1.93
CA GLU A 191 -6.81 -10.73 1.29
C GLU A 191 -8.30 -10.80 0.95
N LYS A 192 -8.78 -11.95 0.45
CA LYS A 192 -10.20 -12.16 0.10
C LYS A 192 -11.19 -11.88 1.23
N ASN A 193 -10.77 -12.11 2.47
CA ASN A 193 -11.62 -11.88 3.64
C ASN A 193 -11.37 -10.51 4.29
N LEU A 194 -10.30 -9.81 3.92
CA LEU A 194 -9.79 -8.67 4.67
C LEU A 194 -10.70 -7.44 4.58
N ASP A 195 -11.25 -7.14 3.40
CA ASP A 195 -12.23 -6.07 3.22
C ASP A 195 -13.45 -6.26 4.13
N MET A 196 -14.04 -7.46 4.11
CA MET A 196 -15.15 -7.81 5.01
C MET A 196 -14.76 -7.86 6.49
N ALA A 197 -13.49 -8.16 6.80
CA ALA A 197 -13.00 -8.26 8.16
C ALA A 197 -12.77 -6.89 8.79
N LEU A 198 -12.32 -5.92 8.00
CA LEU A 198 -12.11 -4.54 8.44
C LEU A 198 -13.42 -3.76 8.54
N LYS A 199 -14.45 -4.14 7.80
CA LYS A 199 -15.77 -3.50 7.87
C LYS A 199 -16.27 -3.40 9.31
N ASP A 200 -16.76 -2.20 9.66
CA ASP A 200 -17.27 -1.83 10.99
C ASP A 200 -16.21 -1.87 12.11
N THR A 201 -14.92 -1.73 11.76
CA THR A 201 -13.82 -1.59 12.72
C THR A 201 -13.15 -0.21 12.60
N ASN A 202 -12.51 0.27 13.68
CA ASN A 202 -11.64 1.46 13.64
C ASN A 202 -10.23 1.09 13.14
N ALA A 203 -10.15 0.26 12.10
CA ALA A 203 -8.90 -0.11 11.47
C ALA A 203 -9.01 0.06 9.96
N SER A 204 -7.95 0.54 9.33
CA SER A 204 -7.77 0.55 7.87
C SER A 204 -6.52 -0.23 7.52
N LEU A 205 -6.45 -0.77 6.29
CA LEU A 205 -5.26 -1.44 5.80
C LEU A 205 -4.91 -1.00 4.39
N LEU A 206 -3.65 -0.65 4.18
CA LEU A 206 -3.05 -0.36 2.89
C LEU A 206 -2.04 -1.45 2.51
N CYS A 207 -2.27 -2.15 1.40
CA CYS A 207 -1.31 -3.07 0.79
C CYS A 207 -0.43 -2.33 -0.23
N ILE A 208 0.90 -2.37 -0.04
CA ILE A 208 1.86 -1.71 -0.94
C ILE A 208 2.55 -2.72 -1.88
N TYR A 209 2.12 -2.77 -3.14
CA TYR A 209 2.63 -3.72 -4.13
C TYR A 209 3.82 -3.15 -4.92
N ASP A 210 4.90 -3.94 -4.96
CA ASP A 210 6.07 -3.62 -5.76
C ASP A 210 5.84 -3.95 -7.24
N VAL A 211 5.46 -2.94 -8.02
CA VAL A 211 5.25 -3.10 -9.46
C VAL A 211 6.57 -3.27 -10.20
N ASN A 212 7.71 -2.87 -9.61
CA ASN A 212 9.00 -3.15 -10.21
C ASN A 212 9.27 -4.65 -10.31
N ASP A 213 8.96 -5.43 -9.27
CA ASP A 213 9.03 -6.90 -9.35
C ASP A 213 8.05 -7.45 -10.40
N TYR A 214 6.81 -6.94 -10.45
CA TYR A 214 5.82 -7.37 -11.46
C TYR A 214 6.28 -7.12 -12.91
N MET A 215 6.91 -5.98 -13.16
CA MET A 215 7.40 -5.61 -14.49
C MET A 215 8.71 -6.33 -14.85
N ASP A 216 9.52 -6.71 -13.85
CA ASP A 216 10.82 -7.36 -14.01
C ASP A 216 10.75 -8.87 -13.72
N GLY A 217 9.84 -9.56 -14.42
CA GLY A 217 9.71 -11.02 -14.39
C GLY A 217 8.72 -11.59 -13.36
N GLY A 218 8.32 -10.80 -12.35
CA GLY A 218 7.25 -11.15 -11.41
C GLY A 218 7.60 -12.34 -10.53
N ASN A 219 8.67 -12.23 -9.74
CA ASN A 219 9.13 -13.35 -8.90
C ASN A 219 8.18 -13.59 -7.71
N ILE A 220 7.65 -12.51 -7.13
CA ILE A 220 6.81 -12.56 -5.92
C ILE A 220 5.47 -11.86 -6.19
N ILE A 221 5.53 -10.61 -6.63
CA ILE A 221 4.39 -9.84 -7.11
C ILE A 221 4.17 -10.20 -8.58
N ASN A 222 3.66 -11.40 -8.81
CA ASN A 222 3.37 -11.89 -10.15
C ASN A 222 1.97 -11.46 -10.63
N LYS A 223 1.64 -11.88 -11.86
CA LYS A 223 0.35 -11.59 -12.49
C LYS A 223 -0.85 -11.97 -11.61
N LYS A 224 -0.84 -13.16 -11.01
CA LYS A 224 -1.94 -13.63 -10.13
C LYS A 224 -2.10 -12.71 -8.92
N VAL A 225 -1.00 -12.25 -8.32
CA VAL A 225 -1.04 -11.34 -7.17
C VAL A 225 -1.65 -9.98 -7.55
N ILE A 226 -1.23 -9.39 -8.69
CA ILE A 226 -1.81 -8.12 -9.15
C ILE A 226 -3.28 -8.28 -9.53
N GLU A 227 -3.66 -9.35 -10.23
CA GLU A 227 -5.06 -9.61 -10.59
C GLU A 227 -5.96 -9.75 -9.35
N GLU A 228 -5.56 -10.58 -8.38
CA GLU A 228 -6.34 -10.74 -7.15
C GLU A 228 -6.36 -9.45 -6.29
N SER A 229 -5.30 -8.62 -6.35
CA SER A 229 -5.32 -7.33 -5.65
C SER A 229 -6.41 -6.39 -6.17
N LEU A 230 -6.70 -6.40 -7.48
CA LEU A 230 -7.76 -5.57 -8.06
C LEU A 230 -9.17 -6.05 -7.68
N GLU A 231 -9.32 -7.34 -7.33
CA GLU A 231 -10.60 -7.93 -6.93
C GLU A 231 -10.87 -7.81 -5.42
N THR A 232 -9.82 -7.68 -4.61
CA THR A 232 -9.91 -7.79 -3.14
C THR A 232 -9.81 -6.44 -2.41
N HIS A 233 -9.37 -5.38 -3.07
CA HIS A 233 -9.28 -4.05 -2.51
C HIS A 233 -10.44 -3.19 -3.00
N SER A 234 -11.03 -2.41 -2.10
CA SER A 234 -12.13 -1.51 -2.42
C SER A 234 -11.62 -0.15 -2.94
N TYR A 235 -10.37 0.21 -2.64
CA TYR A 235 -9.79 1.51 -2.98
C TYR A 235 -8.33 1.44 -3.41
N ILE A 236 -7.90 2.42 -4.21
CA ILE A 236 -6.50 2.68 -4.54
C ILE A 236 -6.05 4.03 -3.94
N LEU A 237 -4.86 4.06 -3.34
CA LEU A 237 -4.22 5.31 -2.91
C LEU A 237 -3.77 6.13 -4.11
N LYS A 238 -4.13 7.42 -4.11
CA LYS A 238 -3.71 8.44 -5.06
C LYS A 238 -3.22 9.64 -4.27
N ASP A 239 -1.91 9.74 -4.06
CA ASP A 239 -1.23 10.79 -3.29
C ASP A 239 -1.87 11.07 -1.92
N ASP A 240 -2.84 11.97 -1.85
CA ASP A 240 -3.51 12.46 -0.64
C ASP A 240 -4.97 11.99 -0.47
N TYR A 241 -5.47 11.09 -1.34
CA TYR A 241 -6.83 10.52 -1.23
C TYR A 241 -6.90 9.04 -1.63
N LEU A 242 -8.00 8.38 -1.27
CA LEU A 242 -8.35 7.05 -1.76
C LEU A 242 -9.40 7.17 -2.88
N GLN A 243 -9.20 6.45 -3.98
CA GLN A 243 -10.14 6.37 -5.09
C GLN A 243 -10.81 4.99 -5.13
N ALA A 244 -12.14 4.95 -5.21
CA ALA A 244 -12.87 3.69 -5.20
C ALA A 244 -12.65 2.89 -6.50
N LEU A 245 -12.49 1.57 -6.35
CA LEU A 245 -12.52 0.59 -7.43
C LEU A 245 -13.98 0.11 -7.61
N ALA A 246 -14.47 -0.03 -8.85
CA ALA A 246 -15.85 -0.44 -9.14
C ALA A 246 -16.07 -1.95 -9.27
#